data_AF-A0A1E5RFF2-F1
#
_entry.id   AF-A0A1E5RFF2-F1
#
_cell.length_a   1.000
_cell.length_b   1.000
_cell.length_c   1.000
_cell.angle_alpha   90.00
_cell.angle_beta   90.00
_cell.angle_gamma   90.00
#
_symmetry.space_group_name_H-M   'P 1'
#
loop_
_entity.id
_entity.type
_entity.pdbx_description
1 polymer ?
#
loop_
_entity_poly.entity_id
_entity_poly.type
_entity_poly.pdbx_seq_one_letter_code
_entity_poly.pdbx_strand_id
1 'polypeptide(L)'
;MTSPTTQSDVELREQIQNVLIKSHMYEQFNTELRSKLLQDGWIDRVKKMAIDEIMKQDGGSATDKSFSDILSAIEGPALNDVPEDIKTEMLSKFKSFLNDVVE
;
A
#
# COMPACT_ATOMS: atom_id res chain seq x y z
N MET A 1 -30.26 -5.10 -38.15
CA MET A 1 -28.92 -5.47 -38.68
C MET A 1 -27.94 -5.29 -37.54
N THR A 2 -27.61 -6.37 -36.83
CA THR A 2 -26.66 -6.37 -35.71
C THR A 2 -25.28 -6.62 -36.28
N SER A 3 -24.39 -5.62 -36.18
CA SER A 3 -22.99 -5.74 -36.63
C SER A 3 -22.30 -6.92 -35.95
N PRO A 4 -21.46 -7.69 -36.64
CA PRO A 4 -20.68 -8.75 -36.02
C PRO A 4 -19.68 -8.08 -35.06
N THR A 5 -19.82 -8.34 -33.76
CA THR A 5 -18.82 -7.93 -32.76
C THR A 5 -17.49 -8.54 -33.17
N THR A 6 -16.57 -7.68 -33.61
CA THR A 6 -15.24 -8.10 -34.05
C THR A 6 -14.48 -8.64 -32.84
N GLN A 7 -13.70 -9.70 -33.01
CA GLN A 7 -12.91 -10.32 -31.94
C GLN A 7 -12.07 -9.31 -31.13
N SER A 8 -11.65 -8.21 -31.77
CA SER A 8 -10.96 -7.08 -31.14
C SER A 8 -11.78 -6.33 -30.08
N ASP A 9 -13.10 -6.24 -30.25
CA ASP A 9 -13.98 -5.54 -29.31
C ASP A 9 -14.20 -6.38 -28.04
N VAL A 10 -14.18 -7.71 -28.18
CA VAL A 10 -14.24 -8.66 -27.05
C VAL A 10 -12.95 -8.58 -26.24
N GLU A 11 -11.79 -8.65 -26.90
CA GLU A 11 -10.47 -8.54 -26.28
C GLU A 11 -10.27 -7.19 -25.56
N LEU A 12 -10.74 -6.08 -26.17
CA LEU A 12 -10.68 -4.76 -25.55
C LEU A 12 -11.57 -4.69 -24.30
N ARG A 13 -12.78 -5.26 -24.35
CA ARG A 13 -13.70 -5.30 -23.21
C ARG A 13 -13.12 -6.11 -22.05
N GLU A 14 -12.48 -7.24 -22.33
CA GLU A 14 -11.80 -8.07 -21.33
C GLU A 14 -10.63 -7.32 -20.68
N GLN A 15 -9.82 -6.61 -21.47
CA GLN A 15 -8.73 -5.79 -20.93
C GLN A 15 -9.24 -4.67 -20.02
N ILE A 16 -10.30 -3.97 -20.43
CA ILE A 16 -10.93 -2.92 -19.62
C ILE A 16 -11.47 -3.52 -18.31
N GLN A 17 -12.16 -4.65 -18.39
CA GLN A 17 -12.68 -5.34 -17.20
C GLN A 17 -11.56 -5.76 -16.26
N ASN A 18 -10.47 -6.32 -16.79
CA ASN A 18 -9.30 -6.71 -16.00
C ASN A 18 -8.65 -5.52 -15.30
N VAL A 19 -8.55 -4.36 -15.95
CA VAL A 19 -8.01 -3.14 -15.34
C VAL A 19 -8.91 -2.63 -14.22
N LEU A 20 -10.23 -2.61 -14.44
CA LEU A 20 -11.20 -2.16 -13.44
C LEU A 20 -11.24 -3.09 -12.21
N ILE A 21 -11.14 -4.40 -12.43
CA ILE A 21 -11.05 -5.38 -11.34
C ILE A 21 -9.76 -5.15 -10.55
N LYS A 22 -8.61 -5.05 -11.24
CA LYS A 22 -7.32 -4.83 -10.58
C LYS A 22 -7.29 -3.52 -9.79
N SER A 23 -7.84 -2.43 -10.33
CA SER A 23 -7.87 -1.14 -9.63
C SER A 23 -8.77 -1.16 -8.41
N HIS A 24 -9.98 -1.75 -8.53
CA HIS A 24 -10.89 -1.88 -7.41
C HIS A 24 -10.31 -2.77 -6.29
N MET A 25 -9.63 -3.85 -6.66
CA MET A 25 -8.99 -4.76 -5.71
C MET A 25 -7.81 -4.10 -5.01
N TYR A 26 -6.99 -3.35 -5.73
CA TYR A 26 -5.94 -2.54 -5.12
C TYR A 26 -6.51 -1.56 -4.09
N GLU A 27 -7.61 -0.88 -4.41
CA GLU A 27 -8.30 0.03 -3.49
C GLU A 27 -8.80 -0.69 -2.23
N GLN A 28 -9.43 -1.87 -2.40
CA GLN A 28 -9.90 -2.69 -1.27
C GLN A 28 -8.74 -3.11 -0.36
N PHE A 29 -7.65 -3.65 -0.92
CA PHE A 29 -6.51 -4.08 -0.13
C PHE A 29 -5.79 -2.93 0.56
N ASN A 30 -5.62 -1.80 -0.12
CA ASN A 30 -5.02 -0.61 0.47
C ASN A 30 -5.88 -0.06 1.62
N THR A 31 -7.20 -0.05 1.46
CA THR A 31 -8.13 0.37 2.52
C THR A 31 -8.07 -0.58 3.71
N GLU A 32 -8.06 -1.89 3.46
CA GLU A 32 -7.98 -2.89 4.51
C GLU A 32 -6.66 -2.83 5.28
N LEU A 33 -5.53 -2.78 4.57
CA LEU A 33 -4.20 -2.65 5.18
C LEU A 33 -4.12 -1.41 6.06
N ARG A 34 -4.59 -0.25 5.56
CA ARG A 34 -4.62 0.99 6.33
C ARG A 34 -5.48 0.88 7.58
N SER A 35 -6.65 0.25 7.47
CA SER A 35 -7.54 0.02 8.60
C SER A 35 -6.87 -0.83 9.68
N LYS A 36 -6.22 -1.94 9.29
CA LYS A 36 -5.51 -2.82 10.22
C LYS A 36 -4.33 -2.13 10.89
N LEU A 37 -3.49 -1.44 10.12
CA LEU A 37 -2.36 -0.68 10.66
C LEU A 37 -2.80 0.47 11.58
N LEU A 38 -3.96 1.06 11.32
CA LEU A 38 -4.54 2.06 12.20
C LEU A 38 -5.06 1.43 13.51
N GLN A 39 -5.81 0.33 13.42
CA GLN A 39 -6.38 -0.37 14.57
C GLN A 39 -5.31 -0.94 15.50
N ASP A 40 -4.22 -1.45 14.94
CA ASP A 40 -3.05 -1.92 15.70
C ASP A 40 -2.21 -0.78 16.29
N GLY A 41 -2.43 0.46 15.84
CA GLY A 41 -1.68 1.63 16.30
C GLY A 41 -0.32 1.82 15.62
N TRP A 42 0.01 1.03 14.60
CA TRP A 42 1.24 1.20 13.80
C TRP A 42 1.36 2.61 13.22
N ILE A 43 0.25 3.18 12.73
CA ILE A 43 0.22 4.55 12.19
C ILE A 43 0.72 5.57 13.23
N ASP A 44 0.32 5.41 14.49
CA ASP A 44 0.71 6.34 15.55
C ASP A 44 2.14 6.09 16.03
N ARG A 45 2.61 4.83 16.01
CA ARG A 45 4.02 4.49 16.24
C ARG A 45 4.92 5.13 15.18
N VAL A 46 4.57 5.06 13.90
CA VAL A 46 5.33 5.68 12.81
C VAL A 46 5.33 7.21 12.91
N LYS A 47 4.19 7.83 13.25
CA LYS A 47 4.15 9.27 13.53
C LYS A 47 5.09 9.64 14.66
N LYS A 48 5.12 8.85 15.73
CA LYS A 48 6.03 9.06 16.86
C LYS A 48 7.49 8.91 16.42
N MET A 49 7.84 7.88 15.63
CA MET A 49 9.20 7.73 15.08
C MET A 49 9.62 8.96 14.28
N ALA A 50 8.73 9.51 13.45
CA ALA A 50 8.99 10.74 12.69
C ALA A 50 9.20 11.95 13.61
N ILE A 51 8.35 12.13 14.62
CA ILE A 51 8.47 13.21 15.61
C ILE A 51 9.78 13.07 16.39
N ASP A 52 10.13 11.88 16.85
CA ASP A 52 11.36 11.61 17.57
C ASP A 52 12.58 11.90 16.67
N GLU A 53 12.52 11.53 15.38
CA GLU A 53 13.60 11.81 14.42
C GLU A 53 13.78 13.31 14.12
N ILE A 54 12.68 14.07 14.15
CA ILE A 54 12.68 15.54 14.08
C ILE A 54 13.26 16.14 15.37
N MET A 55 12.90 15.61 16.54
CA MET A 55 13.27 16.12 17.85
C MET A 55 14.68 15.72 18.31
N LYS A 56 15.34 14.74 17.69
CA LYS A 56 16.73 14.32 17.99
C LYS A 56 17.77 15.45 17.88
N GLN A 57 17.42 16.64 17.43
CA GLN A 57 18.28 17.82 17.52
C GLN A 57 18.13 18.54 18.88
N ASP A 58 18.90 18.08 19.86
CA ASP A 58 19.37 18.94 20.94
C ASP A 58 20.66 19.63 20.47
N GLY A 59 20.60 20.90 20.03
CA GLY A 59 21.83 21.72 19.93
C GLY A 59 22.02 22.72 18.78
N GLY A 60 21.06 22.97 17.89
CA GLY A 60 21.19 24.11 16.97
C GLY A 60 20.51 23.93 15.61
N SER A 61 19.53 24.80 15.36
CA SER A 61 18.80 25.01 14.10
C SER A 61 17.94 23.84 13.60
N ALA A 62 16.65 23.88 13.98
CA ALA A 62 15.56 23.01 13.52
C ALA A 62 15.24 23.08 12.01
N THR A 63 16.19 23.47 11.17
CA THR A 63 16.00 23.81 9.75
C THR A 63 16.54 22.77 8.76
N ASP A 64 17.29 21.76 9.21
CA ASP A 64 18.26 21.12 8.29
C ASP A 64 17.91 19.71 7.81
N LYS A 65 16.85 19.07 8.31
CA LYS A 65 16.40 17.78 7.75
C LYS A 65 15.29 17.98 6.75
N SER A 66 15.56 17.60 5.50
CA SER A 66 14.53 17.48 4.48
C SER A 66 13.61 16.30 4.80
N PHE A 67 12.43 16.29 4.18
CA PHE A 67 11.54 15.12 4.22
C PHE A 67 12.27 13.82 3.84
N SER A 68 13.19 13.89 2.87
CA SER A 68 13.97 12.73 2.42
C SER A 68 14.88 12.17 3.51
N ASP A 69 15.49 13.03 4.32
CA ASP A 69 16.39 12.62 5.41
C ASP A 69 15.61 11.92 6.53
N ILE A 70 14.44 12.47 6.88
CA ILE A 70 13.54 11.88 7.87
C ILE A 70 13.01 10.54 7.35
N LEU A 71 12.52 10.50 6.11
CA LEU A 71 11.99 9.28 5.49
C LEU A 71 13.03 8.16 5.49
N SER A 72 14.26 8.45 5.05
CA SER A 72 15.35 7.47 5.00
C SER A 72 15.69 6.90 6.38
N ALA A 73 15.53 7.69 7.44
CA ALA A 73 15.78 7.26 8.81
C ALA A 73 14.64 6.40 9.39
N ILE A 74 13.39 6.64 8.99
CA ILE A 74 12.21 5.97 9.58
C ILE A 74 11.66 4.83 8.75
N GLU A 75 11.90 4.76 7.43
CA GLU A 75 11.27 3.79 6.53
C GLU A 75 11.62 2.35 6.91
N GLY A 76 12.91 2.03 7.08
CA GLY A 76 13.35 0.69 7.49
C GLY A 76 12.74 0.24 8.83
N PRO A 77 12.88 1.03 9.92
CA PRO A 77 12.22 0.75 11.18
C PRO A 77 10.70 0.60 11.08
N ALA A 78 10.02 1.47 10.32
CA ALA A 78 8.58 1.41 10.13
C ALA A 78 8.15 0.11 9.44
N LEU A 79 8.86 -0.32 8.40
CA LEU A 79 8.59 -1.59 7.71
C LEU A 79 8.80 -2.81 8.61
N ASN A 80 9.81 -2.76 9.47
CA ASN A 80 10.10 -3.82 10.43
C ASN A 80 9.06 -3.87 11.57
N ASP A 81 8.51 -2.72 11.97
CA ASP A 81 7.50 -2.59 13.03
C ASP A 81 6.09 -3.06 12.61
N VAL A 82 5.86 -3.32 11.31
CA VAL A 82 4.59 -3.88 10.86
C VAL A 82 4.41 -5.29 11.47
N PRO A 83 3.30 -5.56 12.18
CA PRO A 83 3.04 -6.86 12.79
C PRO A 83 3.02 -8.01 11.77
N GLU A 84 3.61 -9.15 12.15
CA GLU A 84 3.75 -10.33 11.27
C GLU A 84 2.41 -10.99 10.92
N ASP A 85 1.42 -10.92 11.82
CA ASP A 85 0.05 -11.37 11.57
C ASP A 85 -0.60 -10.53 10.47
N ILE A 86 -0.49 -9.20 10.53
CA ILE A 86 -0.99 -8.29 9.49
C ILE A 86 -0.26 -8.55 8.16
N LYS A 87 1.07 -8.71 8.16
CA LYS A 87 1.83 -9.05 6.94
C LYS A 87 1.34 -10.36 6.34
N THR A 88 1.25 -11.41 7.15
CA THR A 88 0.89 -12.75 6.70
C THR A 88 -0.53 -12.80 6.17
N GLU A 89 -1.49 -12.17 6.86
CA GLU A 89 -2.88 -12.11 6.43
C GLU A 89 -3.01 -11.38 5.09
N MET A 90 -2.41 -10.20 4.95
CA MET A 90 -2.49 -9.42 3.72
C MET A 90 -1.79 -10.13 2.55
N LEU A 91 -0.62 -10.75 2.79
CA LEU A 91 0.07 -11.58 1.79
C LEU A 91 -0.77 -12.79 1.35
N SER A 92 -1.46 -13.44 2.29
CA SER A 92 -2.35 -14.55 1.95
C SER A 92 -3.49 -14.08 1.03
N LYS A 93 -4.08 -12.92 1.31
CA LYS A 93 -5.14 -12.33 0.48
C LYS A 93 -4.64 -11.95 -0.91
N PHE A 94 -3.46 -11.34 -1.00
CA PHE A 94 -2.83 -11.03 -2.30
C PHE A 94 -2.58 -12.30 -3.12
N LYS A 95 -2.05 -13.37 -2.49
CA LYS A 95 -1.80 -14.65 -3.17
C LYS A 95 -3.09 -15.30 -3.65
N SER A 96 -4.14 -15.32 -2.83
CA SER A 96 -5.45 -15.86 -3.23
C SER A 96 -5.99 -15.12 -4.44
N PHE A 97 -5.92 -13.79 -4.42
CA PHE A 97 -6.39 -12.98 -5.54
C PHE A 97 -5.57 -13.21 -6.82
N LEU A 98 -4.23 -13.28 -6.71
CA LEU A 98 -3.40 -13.54 -7.88
C LEU A 98 -3.69 -14.92 -8.47
N ASN A 99 -3.98 -15.93 -7.66
CA ASN A 99 -4.40 -17.25 -8.14
C ASN A 99 -5.78 -17.24 -8.81
N ASP A 100 -6.69 -16.36 -8.38
CA ASP A 100 -8.03 -16.25 -8.98
C ASP A 100 -8.01 -15.49 -10.33
N VAL A 101 -7.03 -14.61 -10.54
CA VAL A 101 -6.91 -13.77 -11.75
C VAL A 101 -5.93 -14.33 -12.78
N VAL A 102 -4.97 -15.16 -12.35
CA VAL A 102 -3.99 -15.81 -13.22
C VAL A 102 -4.39 -17.28 -13.36
N GLU A 103 -5.05 -17.62 -14.47
CA GLU A 103 -5.10 -19.00 -14.98
C GLU A 103 -3.75 -19.41 -15.60
#